data_AF-A0A846QWM7-F1
#
_entry.id   AF-A0A846QWM7-F1
#
_cell.length_a   1.000
_cell.length_b   1.000
_cell.length_c   1.000
_cell.angle_alpha   90.00
_cell.angle_beta   90.00
_cell.angle_gamma   90.00
#
_symmetry.space_group_name_H-M   'P 1'
#
loop_
_entity.id
_entity.type
_entity.pdbx_description
1 polymer ?
#
loop_
_entity_poly.entity_id
_entity_poly.type
_entity_poly.pdbx_seq_one_letter_code
_entity_poly.pdbx_strand_id
1 'polypeptide(L)'
;MIRLFKTNKEGEPEEYLYDKNIIITADKGKKIVDVNLSHLNLTIPKNGFFVAVEWLLTKTNADTFDSFQPNIGFTHEESNANSWFYRFGVWKKVKSYNGEVYSTNTYKQLAVELKITN
;
A
#
# COMPACT_ATOMS: atom_id res chain seq x y z
N MET A 1 -5.12 5.61 4.97
CA MET A 1 -6.01 5.89 3.83
C MET A 1 -5.62 4.98 2.68
N ILE A 2 -6.60 4.43 1.98
CA ILE A 2 -6.41 3.62 0.78
C ILE A 2 -6.82 4.44 -0.45
N ARG A 3 -6.05 4.35 -1.53
CA ARG A 3 -6.37 4.86 -2.86
C ARG A 3 -6.22 3.74 -3.88
N LEU A 4 -7.06 3.74 -4.90
CA LEU A 4 -7.07 2.73 -5.96
C LEU A 4 -6.77 3.39 -7.30
N PHE A 5 -5.81 2.85 -8.03
CA PHE A 5 -5.36 3.39 -9.32
C PHE A 5 -5.45 2.35 -10.42
N LYS A 6 -5.81 2.79 -11.63
CA LYS A 6 -5.62 2.00 -12.84
C LYS A 6 -4.14 1.98 -13.23
N THR A 7 -3.77 0.96 -13.97
CA THR A 7 -2.44 0.82 -14.56
C THR A 7 -2.42 1.40 -15.97
N ASN A 8 -1.40 2.20 -16.30
CA ASN A 8 -1.18 2.70 -17.66
C ASN A 8 -0.49 1.64 -18.56
N LYS A 9 -0.08 2.03 -19.78
CA LYS A 9 0.55 1.10 -20.74
C LYS A 9 1.95 0.66 -20.31
N GLU A 10 2.62 1.49 -19.52
CA GLU A 10 3.98 1.32 -19.02
C GLU A 10 4.01 0.53 -17.69
N GLY A 11 2.85 0.20 -17.13
CA GLY A 11 2.73 -0.54 -15.87
C GLY A 11 2.75 0.34 -14.62
N GLU A 12 2.59 1.65 -14.76
CA GLU A 12 2.61 2.61 -13.66
C GLU A 12 1.18 2.93 -13.15
N PRO A 13 1.03 3.32 -11.87
CA PRO A 13 -0.22 3.89 -11.38
C PRO A 13 -0.43 5.28 -11.98
N GLU A 14 -1.61 5.55 -12.55
CA GLU A 14 -1.91 6.85 -13.17
C GLU A 14 -3.28 7.38 -12.74
N GLU A 15 -4.35 6.93 -13.37
CA GLU A 15 -5.70 7.39 -13.08
C GLU A 15 -6.29 6.72 -11.85
N TYR A 16 -7.21 7.41 -11.16
CA TYR A 16 -8.02 6.78 -10.12
C TYR A 16 -8.95 5.71 -10.70
N LEU A 17 -8.90 4.50 -10.13
CA LEU A 17 -9.96 3.50 -10.30
C LEU A 17 -11.20 3.89 -9.48
N TYR A 18 -10.97 4.57 -8.35
CA TYR A 18 -11.99 5.11 -7.47
C TYR A 18 -11.51 6.47 -6.95
N ASP A 19 -12.26 7.52 -7.25
CA ASP A 19 -11.87 8.93 -7.07
C ASP A 19 -12.08 9.45 -5.63
N LYS A 20 -12.70 8.64 -4.76
CA LYS A 20 -12.89 8.98 -3.35
C LYS A 20 -11.88 8.28 -2.46
N ASN A 21 -11.50 8.97 -1.39
CA ASN A 21 -10.61 8.42 -0.37
C ASN A 21 -11.33 7.30 0.40
N ILE A 22 -10.67 6.15 0.55
CA ILE A 22 -11.13 5.06 1.42
C ILE A 22 -10.41 5.24 2.76
N ILE A 23 -11.13 5.76 3.76
CA ILE A 23 -10.59 5.97 5.10
C ILE A 23 -10.79 4.69 5.91
N ILE A 24 -9.69 4.21 6.50
CA ILE A 24 -9.67 3.02 7.35
C ILE A 24 -9.15 3.41 8.72
N THR A 25 -9.69 2.78 9.75
CA THR A 25 -9.23 2.89 11.13
C THR A 25 -8.64 1.55 11.55
N ALA A 26 -7.47 1.59 12.19
CA ALA A 26 -6.83 0.42 12.77
C ALA A 26 -6.92 0.51 14.29
N ASP A 27 -7.35 -0.56 14.94
CA ASP A 27 -7.33 -0.65 16.40
C ASP A 27 -5.91 -0.73 16.93
N LYS A 28 -5.72 -0.29 18.18
CA LYS A 28 -4.44 -0.40 18.87
C LYS A 28 -4.00 -1.86 18.96
N GLY A 29 -2.73 -2.12 18.64
CA GLY A 29 -2.08 -3.43 18.75
C GLY A 29 -1.42 -3.86 17.44
N LYS A 30 -0.81 -5.05 17.44
CA LYS A 30 -0.27 -5.69 16.23
C LYS A 30 -1.32 -6.63 15.66
N LYS A 31 -2.13 -6.14 14.74
CA LYS A 31 -3.24 -6.88 14.14
C LYS A 31 -3.29 -6.68 12.63
N ILE A 32 -3.83 -7.68 11.94
CA ILE A 32 -4.25 -7.55 10.55
C ILE A 32 -5.55 -6.76 10.52
N VAL A 33 -5.68 -5.84 9.56
CA VAL A 33 -6.90 -5.05 9.34
C VAL A 33 -7.52 -5.51 8.03
N ASP A 34 -8.63 -6.23 8.11
CA ASP A 34 -9.40 -6.64 6.95
C ASP A 34 -10.37 -5.55 6.53
N VAL A 35 -10.35 -5.16 5.25
CA VAL A 35 -11.16 -4.08 4.71
C VAL A 35 -12.06 -4.63 3.59
N ASN A 36 -13.37 -4.64 3.82
CA ASN A 36 -14.33 -5.06 2.81
C ASN A 36 -14.71 -3.89 1.89
N LEU A 37 -14.35 -4.02 0.61
CA LEU A 37 -14.61 -3.03 -0.43
C LEU A 37 -15.72 -3.44 -1.42
N SER A 38 -16.44 -4.54 -1.20
CA SER A 38 -17.46 -5.04 -2.13
C SER A 38 -18.58 -4.03 -2.38
N HIS A 39 -18.90 -3.20 -1.39
CA HIS A 39 -19.90 -2.13 -1.49
C HIS A 39 -19.57 -1.07 -2.56
N LEU A 40 -18.32 -0.98 -3.00
CA LEU A 40 -17.89 -0.03 -4.04
C LEU A 40 -18.22 -0.49 -5.46
N ASN A 41 -18.62 -1.76 -5.66
CA ASN A 41 -18.97 -2.35 -6.96
C ASN A 41 -17.92 -2.03 -8.06
N LEU A 42 -16.63 -2.20 -7.73
CA LEU A 42 -15.53 -1.85 -8.62
C LEU A 42 -15.43 -2.80 -9.81
N THR A 43 -15.33 -2.25 -11.01
CA THR A 43 -14.95 -3.02 -12.19
C THR A 43 -13.43 -3.19 -12.23
N ILE A 44 -12.95 -4.40 -11.97
CA ILE A 44 -11.51 -4.69 -11.95
C ILE A 44 -10.95 -4.66 -13.38
N PRO A 45 -9.95 -3.80 -13.70
CA PRO A 45 -9.34 -3.76 -15.02
C PRO A 45 -8.57 -5.04 -15.36
N LYS A 46 -8.62 -5.46 -16.63
CA LYS A 46 -7.93 -6.68 -17.11
C LYS A 46 -6.41 -6.61 -16.97
N ASN A 47 -5.84 -5.41 -17.05
CA ASN A 47 -4.42 -5.13 -16.90
C ASN A 47 -4.01 -4.90 -15.43
N GLY A 48 -4.89 -5.21 -14.49
CA GLY A 48 -4.65 -5.01 -13.06
C GLY A 48 -4.88 -3.57 -12.60
N PHE A 49 -4.60 -3.34 -11.33
CA PHE A 49 -4.74 -2.06 -10.66
C PHE A 49 -3.77 -1.99 -9.48
N PHE A 50 -3.56 -0.80 -8.94
CA PHE A 50 -2.73 -0.57 -7.76
C PHE A 50 -3.57 -0.22 -6.55
N VAL A 51 -3.15 -0.75 -5.39
CA VAL A 51 -3.60 -0.31 -4.08
C VAL A 51 -2.49 0.52 -3.46
N ALA A 52 -2.76 1.79 -3.19
CA ALA A 52 -1.85 2.67 -2.49
C ALA A 52 -2.33 2.88 -1.05
N VAL A 53 -1.40 2.86 -0.12
CA VAL A 53 -1.66 3.17 1.30
C VAL A 53 -0.88 4.41 1.70
N GLU A 54 -1.59 5.32 2.36
CA GLU A 54 -1.06 6.60 2.80
C GLU A 54 -1.45 6.84 4.27
N TRP A 55 -0.53 7.38 5.06
CA TRP A 55 -0.87 7.87 6.40
C TRP A 55 -1.68 9.15 6.33
N LEU A 56 -2.76 9.22 7.12
CA LEU A 56 -3.43 10.49 7.39
C LEU A 56 -2.71 11.16 8.55
N LEU A 57 -1.86 12.13 8.29
CA LEU A 57 -1.06 12.80 9.32
C LEU A 57 -1.93 13.76 10.12
N THR A 58 -2.06 13.52 11.42
CA THR A 58 -2.84 14.32 12.37
C THR A 58 -2.05 14.50 13.65
N LYS A 59 -2.39 15.49 14.47
CA LYS A 59 -1.78 15.62 15.80
C LYS A 59 -2.04 14.41 16.69
N THR A 60 -3.18 13.75 16.51
CA THR A 60 -3.64 12.63 17.34
C THR A 60 -2.93 11.31 17.05
N ASN A 61 -2.36 11.15 15.85
CA ASN A 61 -1.56 9.98 15.50
C ASN A 61 -0.07 10.27 15.36
N ALA A 62 0.37 11.47 15.73
CA ALA A 62 1.78 11.77 15.93
C ALA A 62 2.27 11.08 17.22
N ASP A 63 3.45 10.47 17.14
CA ASP A 63 4.13 9.80 18.24
C ASP A 63 5.35 10.63 18.67
N THR A 64 5.91 10.31 19.83
CA THR A 64 6.94 11.08 20.55
C THR A 64 8.25 11.33 19.79
N PHE A 65 8.47 10.69 18.64
CA PHE A 65 9.70 10.77 17.82
C PHE A 65 9.45 11.12 16.36
N ASP A 66 8.47 11.99 16.08
CA ASP A 66 8.04 12.36 14.71
C ASP A 66 7.57 11.17 13.85
N SER A 67 7.27 10.03 14.47
CA SER A 67 6.63 8.88 13.83
C SER A 67 5.11 9.02 13.87
N PHE A 68 4.42 8.33 12.95
CA PHE A 68 2.95 8.37 12.88
C PHE A 68 2.37 6.97 13.02
N GLN A 69 1.27 6.87 13.77
CA GLN A 69 0.49 5.65 13.92
C GLN A 69 -0.65 5.57 12.88
N PRO A 70 -1.08 4.37 12.47
CA PRO A 70 -0.46 3.07 12.79
C PRO A 70 0.90 2.93 12.08
N ASN A 71 1.85 2.28 12.75
CA ASN A 71 3.04 1.78 12.08
C ASN A 71 2.63 0.68 11.09
N ILE A 72 2.98 0.86 9.83
CA ILE A 72 2.69 -0.10 8.76
C ILE A 72 3.96 -0.95 8.55
N GLY A 73 3.89 -2.23 8.92
CA GLY A 73 4.99 -3.21 8.80
C GLY A 73 4.88 -4.06 7.53
N PHE A 74 5.98 -4.74 7.18
CA PHE A 74 6.13 -5.48 5.91
C PHE A 74 6.60 -6.93 6.07
N THR A 75 5.91 -7.92 5.47
CA THR A 75 6.36 -9.32 5.45
C THR A 75 7.35 -9.59 4.29
N HIS A 76 8.07 -10.72 4.34
CA HIS A 76 9.09 -11.09 3.34
C HIS A 76 8.46 -11.90 2.20
N GLU A 77 8.49 -11.38 0.96
CA GLU A 77 8.27 -12.17 -0.26
C GLU A 77 9.25 -11.76 -1.36
N GLU A 78 9.64 -12.72 -2.21
CA GLU A 78 10.81 -12.65 -3.08
C GLU A 78 10.70 -11.69 -4.29
N SER A 79 9.54 -11.09 -4.57
CA SER A 79 9.37 -10.27 -5.78
C SER A 79 8.66 -8.91 -5.57
N ASN A 80 9.43 -7.90 -5.13
CA ASN A 80 9.00 -6.49 -5.09
C ASN A 80 8.94 -5.81 -6.49
N ALA A 81 8.91 -6.58 -7.58
CA ALA A 81 9.09 -6.08 -8.96
C ALA A 81 7.94 -5.15 -9.44
N ASN A 82 6.77 -5.22 -8.80
CA ASN A 82 5.58 -4.44 -9.15
C ASN A 82 5.22 -3.40 -8.09
N SER A 83 6.12 -3.10 -7.15
CA SER A 83 5.90 -2.09 -6.11
C SER A 83 6.30 -0.70 -6.60
N TRP A 84 5.54 0.32 -6.19
CA TRP A 84 5.79 1.73 -6.51
C TRP A 84 5.69 2.59 -5.24
N PHE A 85 6.45 3.68 -5.19
CA PHE A 85 6.28 4.71 -4.16
C PHE A 85 6.05 6.07 -4.80
N TYR A 86 5.18 6.87 -4.20
CA TYR A 86 4.89 8.23 -4.64
C TYR A 86 5.71 9.23 -3.83
N ARG A 87 6.50 10.07 -4.51
CA ARG A 87 7.28 11.12 -3.83
C ARG A 87 7.47 12.30 -4.77
N PHE A 88 7.28 13.52 -4.26
CA PHE A 88 7.46 14.76 -5.01
C PHE A 88 6.60 14.83 -6.30
N GLY A 89 5.36 14.37 -6.23
CA GLY A 89 4.44 14.46 -7.36
C GLY A 89 4.58 13.32 -8.39
N VAL A 90 5.54 12.42 -8.22
CA VAL A 90 5.84 11.36 -9.21
C VAL A 90 5.84 9.98 -8.59
N TRP A 91 5.34 9.00 -9.36
CA TRP A 91 5.50 7.59 -9.07
C TRP A 91 6.91 7.14 -9.43
N LYS A 92 7.52 6.33 -8.56
CA LYS A 92 8.83 5.72 -8.80
C LYS A 92 8.76 4.24 -8.53
N LYS A 93 9.22 3.45 -9.51
CA LYS A 93 9.30 2.00 -9.39
C LYS A 93 10.31 1.62 -8.32
N VAL A 94 9.91 0.71 -7.44
CA VAL A 94 10.83 0.08 -6.50
C VAL A 94 11.79 -0.82 -7.28
N LYS A 95 13.09 -0.64 -7.05
CA LYS A 95 14.10 -1.53 -7.65
C LYS A 95 14.17 -2.83 -6.86
N SER A 96 14.31 -3.95 -7.55
CA SER A 96 14.59 -5.23 -6.91
C SER A 96 15.89 -5.14 -6.11
N TYR A 97 15.89 -5.68 -4.91
CA TYR A 97 17.08 -5.78 -4.09
C TYR A 97 17.85 -7.05 -4.48
N ASN A 98 19.04 -6.92 -5.05
CA ASN A 98 19.87 -8.03 -5.51
C ASN A 98 20.99 -8.42 -4.52
N GLY A 99 20.88 -8.03 -3.24
CA GLY A 99 21.87 -8.35 -2.20
C GLY A 99 21.47 -9.52 -1.31
N GLU A 100 22.45 -10.19 -0.70
CA GLU A 100 22.20 -11.19 0.34
C GLU A 100 21.63 -10.51 1.60
N VAL A 101 20.50 -11.03 2.10
CA VAL A 101 19.76 -10.44 3.22
C VAL A 101 20.32 -10.99 4.54
N TYR A 102 21.25 -10.26 5.17
CA TYR A 102 21.92 -10.66 6.42
C TYR A 102 21.19 -10.30 7.72
N SER A 103 19.87 -10.13 7.70
CA SER A 103 19.13 -9.71 8.90
C SER A 103 17.89 -10.58 9.12
N THR A 104 17.84 -11.20 10.29
CA THR A 104 16.71 -12.01 10.78
C THR A 104 15.50 -11.17 11.21
N ASN A 105 15.51 -9.84 10.96
CA ASN A 105 14.50 -8.91 11.46
C ASN A 105 14.15 -7.77 10.47
N THR A 106 14.31 -8.00 9.16
CA THR A 106 14.21 -6.95 8.12
C THR A 106 12.85 -6.94 7.41
N TYR A 107 12.02 -5.96 7.76
CA TYR A 107 10.78 -5.60 7.07
C TYR A 107 11.13 -4.76 5.83
N LYS A 108 10.97 -5.30 4.61
CA LYS A 108 11.11 -4.54 3.36
C LYS A 108 10.10 -5.04 2.30
N GLN A 109 8.89 -4.42 2.31
CA GLN A 109 7.77 -4.47 1.33
C GLN A 109 7.14 -5.88 1.13
N LEU A 110 5.83 -6.20 1.27
CA LEU A 110 4.52 -5.53 1.08
C LEU A 110 3.75 -5.24 2.40
N ALA A 111 2.83 -4.27 2.36
CA ALA A 111 1.96 -3.88 3.49
C ALA A 111 0.46 -4.14 3.27
N VAL A 112 0.09 -4.68 2.11
CA VAL A 112 -1.29 -4.90 1.70
C VAL A 112 -1.38 -6.21 0.95
N GLU A 113 -2.12 -7.16 1.48
CA GLU A 113 -2.56 -8.32 0.73
C GLU A 113 -3.93 -8.01 0.10
N LEU A 114 -4.10 -8.38 -1.17
CA LEU A 114 -5.38 -8.26 -1.86
C LEU A 114 -5.92 -9.66 -2.12
N LYS A 115 -7.10 -9.94 -1.55
CA LYS A 115 -7.86 -11.13 -1.87
C LYS A 115 -9.06 -10.77 -2.74
N ILE A 116 -9.11 -11.34 -3.94
CA ILE A 116 -10.27 -11.26 -4.83
C ILE A 116 -11.12 -12.50 -4.58
N THR A 117 -12.39 -12.30 -4.24
CA THR A 117 -13.37 -13.38 -4.03
C THR A 117 -14.41 -13.30 -5.13
N ASN A 118 -14.67 -14.42 -5.79
CA ASN A 118 -15.73 -14.58 -6.79
C ASN A 118 -17.08 -14.85 -6.11
#